data_AF-A0A9P6F034-F1
#
_entry.id   AF-A0A9P6F034-F1
#
_cell.length_a   1.000
_cell.length_b   1.000
_cell.length_c   1.000
_cell.angle_alpha   90.00
_cell.angle_beta   90.00
_cell.angle_gamma   90.00
#
_symmetry.space_group_name_H-M   'P 1'
#
loop_
_entity.id
_entity.type
_entity.pdbx_description
1 polymer ?
#
loop_
_entity_poly.entity_id
_entity_poly.type
_entity_poly.pdbx_seq_one_letter_code
_entity_poly.pdbx_strand_id
1 'polypeptide(L)'
;MAVISRTLFLTLLLALVAFLSASSSSTSSFFAHAQPQNDNEALLQKKVARLEAKAVKNKGVIQLDSLAFEDVMAKPRNYSMVVLFTAISPEFNCVPCLNFDPEYKMVAAGWSKLANKSQLFFSILDFKAGQAIFQKFGMNSAPSVLYFPASSSISGDPSQDRYDFGKSGFQAEPFAAWLQARSGVRVPVQRPFDFMGLAVKVLGTFSVVFSVILFVRKGRKIFGSKYFWSTISMIIIFVMISGHMWNQIRNPPYSMPTQQGRSGFIANGFQNQFGLETQIIAVLYSLLTGATIGLIAVVPRIENPVGQRATVWVCMGMFTLVFSILIQVFKLKNPGYPFTLMFR
;
A
#
# COMPACT_ATOMS: atom_id res chain seq x y z
N MET A 1 28.43 -24.08 12.15
CA MET A 1 27.24 -23.38 11.59
C MET A 1 27.60 -22.67 10.27
N ALA A 2 28.23 -23.37 9.31
CA ALA A 2 28.85 -22.78 8.12
C ALA A 2 28.52 -23.49 6.79
N VAL A 3 27.64 -24.50 6.81
CA VAL A 3 27.36 -25.36 5.63
C VAL A 3 26.15 -24.86 4.83
N ILE A 4 25.24 -24.08 5.44
CA ILE A 4 23.96 -23.68 4.82
C ILE A 4 24.12 -22.54 3.80
N SER A 5 25.24 -21.81 3.81
CA SER A 5 25.44 -20.65 2.93
C SER A 5 25.89 -21.00 1.50
N ARG A 6 26.48 -22.18 1.27
CA ARG A 6 27.03 -22.55 -0.05
C ARG A 6 26.02 -23.24 -0.95
N THR A 7 25.08 -23.98 -0.38
CA THR A 7 24.04 -24.69 -1.14
C THR A 7 23.00 -23.75 -1.73
N LEU A 8 22.65 -22.67 -1.03
CA LEU A 8 21.68 -21.67 -1.51
C LEU A 8 22.18 -20.83 -2.71
N PHE A 9 23.50 -20.63 -2.80
CA PHE A 9 24.12 -19.85 -3.86
C PHE A 9 24.29 -20.65 -5.16
N LEU A 10 24.50 -21.97 -5.04
CA LEU A 10 24.64 -22.87 -6.19
C LEU A 10 23.28 -23.19 -6.85
N THR A 11 22.20 -23.25 -6.06
CA THR A 11 20.84 -23.47 -6.58
C THR A 11 20.29 -22.26 -7.36
N LEU A 12 20.75 -21.05 -7.04
CA LEU A 12 20.31 -19.83 -7.73
C LEU A 12 20.98 -19.67 -9.11
N LEU A 13 22.20 -20.21 -9.28
CA LEU A 13 22.97 -20.09 -10.52
C LEU A 13 22.55 -21.11 -11.58
N LEU A 14 22.10 -22.30 -11.15
CA LEU A 14 21.57 -23.35 -12.04
C LEU A 14 20.17 -23.04 -12.59
N ALA A 15 19.38 -22.20 -11.90
CA ALA A 15 18.08 -21.75 -12.38
C ALA A 15 18.19 -20.71 -13.52
N LEU A 16 19.34 -20.05 -13.68
CA LEU A 16 19.55 -19.00 -14.68
C LEU A 16 20.01 -19.53 -16.05
N VAL A 17 20.55 -20.75 -16.09
CA VAL A 17 21.09 -21.38 -17.32
C VAL A 17 20.02 -22.19 -18.08
N ALA A 18 18.90 -22.54 -17.43
CA ALA A 18 17.82 -23.33 -18.03
C ALA A 18 16.84 -22.53 -18.90
N PHE A 19 16.97 -21.20 -18.99
CA PHE A 19 16.06 -20.33 -19.76
C PHE A 19 16.55 -19.97 -21.18
N LEU A 20 17.68 -20.51 -21.63
CA LEU A 20 18.39 -20.06 -22.84
C LEU A 20 18.60 -21.09 -23.95
N SER A 21 17.89 -22.23 -23.95
CA SER A 21 18.01 -23.17 -25.08
C SER A 21 16.72 -23.93 -25.42
N ALA A 22 16.00 -23.44 -26.43
CA ALA A 22 15.11 -24.18 -27.34
C ALA A 22 14.69 -23.17 -28.44
N SER A 23 15.27 -23.14 -29.64
CA SER A 23 15.34 -24.10 -30.75
C SER A 23 14.71 -23.46 -32.00
N SER A 24 15.49 -23.45 -33.09
CA SER A 24 15.14 -23.32 -34.52
C SER A 24 14.02 -24.31 -34.94
N SER A 25 13.32 -24.28 -36.07
CA SER A 25 13.47 -23.72 -37.43
C SER A 25 12.18 -24.05 -38.23
N SER A 26 12.05 -23.47 -39.44
CA SER A 26 11.53 -24.08 -40.72
C SER A 26 10.27 -23.47 -41.36
N THR A 27 10.47 -22.89 -42.56
CA THR A 27 9.76 -23.00 -43.87
C THR A 27 8.25 -23.36 -43.91
N SER A 28 7.37 -22.75 -44.73
CA SER A 28 7.39 -22.68 -46.21
C SER A 28 6.11 -21.97 -46.77
N SER A 29 6.25 -21.35 -47.96
CA SER A 29 5.32 -21.13 -49.11
C SER A 29 3.79 -21.01 -48.93
N PHE A 30 3.15 -20.08 -49.66
CA PHE A 30 2.31 -20.34 -50.86
C PHE A 30 1.61 -19.07 -51.41
N PHE A 31 1.40 -19.06 -52.72
CA PHE A 31 0.85 -18.04 -53.62
C PHE A 31 -0.62 -17.62 -53.33
N ALA A 32 -1.02 -16.41 -53.75
CA ALA A 32 -1.95 -16.19 -54.88
C ALA A 32 -2.43 -14.73 -55.02
N HIS A 33 -2.34 -14.22 -56.26
CA HIS A 33 -2.95 -13.00 -56.78
C HIS A 33 -4.48 -13.08 -56.83
N ALA A 34 -5.17 -11.95 -56.57
CA ALA A 34 -6.34 -11.51 -57.36
C ALA A 34 -6.74 -10.06 -56.99
N GLN A 35 -6.70 -9.16 -57.97
CA GLN A 35 -7.49 -7.93 -58.10
C GLN A 35 -7.84 -7.79 -59.60
N PRO A 36 -8.97 -7.18 -60.01
CA PRO A 36 -9.53 -5.97 -59.38
C PRO A 36 -11.07 -5.83 -59.31
N GLN A 37 -11.58 -5.25 -58.21
CA GLN A 37 -12.82 -4.45 -58.17
C GLN A 37 -12.43 -2.97 -58.08
N ASN A 38 -12.22 -2.35 -59.25
CA ASN A 38 -11.10 -1.43 -59.45
C ASN A 38 -11.20 0.00 -58.88
N ASP A 39 -12.37 0.52 -58.47
CA ASP A 39 -12.44 1.89 -57.91
C ASP A 39 -12.64 1.89 -56.38
N ASN A 40 -13.51 1.01 -55.87
CA ASN A 40 -13.79 0.89 -54.45
C ASN A 40 -12.68 0.18 -53.67
N GLU A 41 -12.00 -0.82 -54.26
CA GLU A 41 -10.84 -1.45 -53.64
C GLU A 41 -9.62 -0.51 -53.61
N ALA A 42 -9.40 0.26 -54.68
CA ALA A 42 -8.32 1.24 -54.72
C ALA A 42 -8.50 2.33 -53.66
N LEU A 43 -9.74 2.82 -53.49
CA LEU A 43 -10.10 3.74 -52.41
C LEU A 43 -9.90 3.10 -51.02
N LEU A 44 -10.31 1.84 -50.86
CA LEU A 44 -10.16 1.08 -49.62
C LEU A 44 -8.70 0.86 -49.24
N GLN A 45 -7.86 0.44 -50.18
CA GLN A 45 -6.41 0.25 -49.97
C GLN A 45 -5.74 1.58 -49.59
N LYS A 46 -6.08 2.68 -50.27
CA LYS A 46 -5.59 4.01 -49.91
C LYS A 46 -6.02 4.42 -48.50
N LYS A 47 -7.26 4.08 -48.11
CA LYS A 47 -7.80 4.35 -46.77
C LYS A 47 -7.08 3.53 -45.69
N VAL A 48 -6.86 2.24 -45.92
CA VAL A 48 -6.13 1.34 -45.01
C VAL A 48 -4.67 1.80 -44.86
N ALA A 49 -3.97 2.06 -45.96
CA ALA A 49 -2.59 2.54 -45.93
C ALA A 49 -2.45 3.86 -45.15
N ARG A 50 -3.43 4.78 -45.29
CA ARG A 50 -3.48 6.03 -44.50
C ARG A 50 -3.67 5.77 -43.00
N LEU A 51 -4.49 4.78 -42.63
CA LEU A 51 -4.71 4.41 -41.23
C LEU A 51 -3.50 3.72 -40.61
N GLU A 52 -2.84 2.84 -41.37
CA GLU A 52 -1.58 2.21 -40.95
C GLU A 52 -0.49 3.24 -40.72
N ALA A 53 -0.31 4.17 -41.64
CA ALA A 53 0.66 5.26 -41.49
C ALA A 53 0.39 6.10 -40.23
N LYS A 54 -0.89 6.41 -39.95
CA LYS A 54 -1.30 7.12 -38.72
C LYS A 54 -1.06 6.29 -37.47
N ALA A 55 -1.36 4.99 -37.50
CA ALA A 55 -1.16 4.09 -36.36
C ALA A 55 0.33 3.94 -36.03
N VAL A 56 1.20 3.75 -37.03
CA VAL A 56 2.66 3.62 -36.82
C VAL A 56 3.24 4.91 -36.23
N LYS A 57 2.84 6.08 -36.75
CA LYS A 57 3.29 7.37 -36.23
C LYS A 57 2.97 7.57 -34.75
N ASN A 58 1.83 7.05 -34.30
CA ASN A 58 1.30 7.28 -32.96
C ASN A 58 1.37 6.04 -32.06
N LYS A 59 2.38 5.16 -32.25
CA LYS A 59 2.62 3.97 -31.41
C LYS A 59 1.41 3.01 -31.31
N GLY A 60 0.63 2.90 -32.37
CA GLY A 60 -0.51 1.97 -32.50
C GLY A 60 -1.89 2.60 -32.30
N VAL A 61 -1.99 3.87 -31.91
CA VAL A 61 -3.28 4.52 -31.60
C VAL A 61 -3.58 5.69 -32.53
N ILE A 62 -4.76 5.71 -33.14
CA ILE A 62 -5.20 6.77 -34.04
C ILE A 62 -6.10 7.75 -33.26
N GLN A 63 -5.68 9.01 -33.13
CA GLN A 63 -6.57 10.04 -32.62
C GLN A 63 -7.57 10.45 -33.70
N LEU A 64 -8.85 10.46 -33.35
CA LEU A 64 -9.94 10.83 -34.23
C LEU A 64 -10.60 12.11 -33.71
N ASP A 65 -11.08 12.92 -34.66
CA ASP A 65 -12.04 14.00 -34.45
C ASP A 65 -13.39 13.59 -35.04
N SER A 66 -14.45 14.38 -34.80
CA SER A 66 -15.79 14.10 -35.32
C SER A 66 -15.83 13.82 -36.84
N LEU A 67 -15.15 14.64 -37.65
CA LEU A 67 -15.08 14.44 -39.11
C LEU A 67 -14.23 13.22 -39.50
N ALA A 68 -13.11 13.01 -38.82
CA ALA A 68 -12.24 11.88 -39.09
C ALA A 68 -12.91 10.55 -38.71
N PHE A 69 -13.72 10.54 -37.64
CA PHE A 69 -14.51 9.39 -37.26
C PHE A 69 -15.50 9.02 -38.37
N GLU A 70 -16.25 9.97 -38.91
CA GLU A 70 -17.19 9.68 -39.99
C GLU A 70 -16.50 9.23 -41.29
N ASP A 71 -15.38 9.85 -41.67
CA ASP A 71 -14.58 9.42 -42.82
C ASP A 71 -14.09 7.98 -42.63
N VAL A 72 -13.54 7.64 -41.47
CA VAL A 72 -13.07 6.27 -41.19
C VAL A 72 -14.21 5.27 -41.12
N MET A 73 -15.36 5.68 -40.58
CA MET A 73 -16.53 4.81 -40.43
C MET A 73 -17.38 4.69 -41.70
N ALA A 74 -17.19 5.55 -42.70
CA ALA A 74 -17.86 5.48 -43.99
C ALA A 74 -17.49 4.20 -44.78
N LYS A 75 -18.46 3.62 -45.48
CA LYS A 75 -18.25 2.49 -46.41
C LYS A 75 -17.45 2.96 -47.64
N PRO A 76 -16.62 2.11 -48.27
CA PRO A 76 -16.35 0.70 -47.96
C PRO A 76 -15.34 0.50 -46.79
N ARG A 77 -15.47 -0.61 -46.04
CA ARG A 77 -14.56 -0.99 -44.93
C ARG A 77 -14.32 -2.51 -44.87
N ASN A 78 -13.05 -2.92 -44.85
CA ASN A 78 -12.59 -4.30 -44.66
C ASN A 78 -11.79 -4.51 -43.35
N TYR A 79 -11.72 -3.49 -42.51
CA TYR A 79 -11.03 -3.52 -41.22
C TYR A 79 -12.02 -3.34 -40.08
N SER A 80 -11.67 -3.87 -38.92
CA SER A 80 -12.36 -3.63 -37.66
C SER A 80 -11.74 -2.43 -36.95
N MET A 81 -12.53 -1.72 -36.16
CA MET A 81 -12.08 -0.56 -35.41
C MET A 81 -12.52 -0.64 -33.95
N VAL A 82 -11.58 -0.39 -33.04
CA VAL A 82 -11.85 -0.24 -31.62
C VAL A 82 -11.75 1.22 -31.29
N VAL A 83 -12.82 1.81 -30.76
CA VAL A 83 -12.88 3.24 -30.45
C VAL A 83 -13.04 3.41 -28.95
N LEU A 84 -12.03 4.03 -28.32
CA LEU A 84 -12.08 4.49 -26.94
C LEU A 84 -12.63 5.91 -26.90
N PHE A 85 -13.81 6.06 -26.33
CA PHE A 85 -14.42 7.33 -25.98
C PHE A 85 -13.91 7.74 -24.60
N THR A 86 -13.18 8.85 -24.53
CA THR A 86 -12.51 9.30 -23.31
C THR A 86 -12.69 10.81 -23.10
N ALA A 87 -12.37 11.27 -21.90
CA ALA A 87 -12.41 12.67 -21.50
C ALA A 87 -11.16 12.99 -20.67
N ILE A 88 -9.98 13.00 -21.30
CA ILE A 88 -8.67 13.14 -20.61
C ILE A 88 -8.33 14.61 -20.35
N SER A 89 -8.94 15.53 -21.12
CA SER A 89 -8.71 16.96 -20.94
C SER A 89 -8.94 17.37 -19.46
N PRO A 90 -8.02 18.15 -18.85
CA PRO A 90 -8.02 18.44 -17.41
C PRO A 90 -9.29 19.15 -16.94
N GLU A 91 -10.00 19.81 -17.87
CA GLU A 91 -11.31 20.42 -17.67
C GLU A 91 -12.37 19.43 -17.14
N PHE A 92 -12.25 18.14 -17.46
CA PHE A 92 -13.24 17.11 -17.10
C PHE A 92 -12.86 16.26 -15.87
N ASN A 93 -11.62 16.36 -15.36
CA ASN A 93 -11.13 15.63 -14.18
C ASN A 93 -11.51 14.12 -14.14
N CYS A 94 -11.46 13.43 -15.29
CA CYS A 94 -11.87 12.02 -15.38
C CYS A 94 -10.75 11.07 -14.89
N VAL A 95 -10.77 10.73 -13.60
CA VAL A 95 -9.83 9.76 -13.00
C VAL A 95 -9.87 8.37 -13.67
N PRO A 96 -11.05 7.78 -13.97
CA PRO A 96 -11.10 6.48 -14.66
C PRO A 96 -10.50 6.52 -16.07
N CYS A 97 -10.65 7.65 -16.78
CA CYS A 97 -10.06 7.86 -18.10
C CYS A 97 -8.52 7.89 -18.03
N LEU A 98 -7.96 8.58 -17.02
CA LEU A 98 -6.52 8.65 -16.79
C LEU A 98 -5.91 7.28 -16.46
N ASN A 99 -6.66 6.44 -15.73
CA ASN A 99 -6.20 5.09 -15.38
C ASN A 99 -6.25 4.14 -16.58
N PHE A 100 -7.26 4.24 -17.45
CA PHE A 100 -7.44 3.32 -18.58
C PHE A 100 -6.62 3.68 -19.81
N ASP A 101 -6.35 4.97 -20.05
CA ASP A 101 -5.57 5.44 -21.19
C ASP A 101 -4.21 4.72 -21.38
N PRO A 102 -3.35 4.55 -20.35
CA PRO A 102 -2.08 3.83 -20.52
C PRO A 102 -2.30 2.34 -20.82
N GLU A 103 -3.32 1.70 -20.23
CA GLU A 103 -3.63 0.29 -20.47
C GLU A 103 -4.14 0.08 -21.91
N TYR A 104 -5.00 0.96 -22.42
CA TYR A 104 -5.46 0.93 -23.82
C TYR A 104 -4.30 1.14 -24.80
N LYS A 105 -3.44 2.14 -24.55
CA LYS A 105 -2.25 2.40 -25.36
C LYS A 105 -1.27 1.23 -25.35
N MET A 106 -1.14 0.53 -24.24
CA MET A 106 -0.29 -0.66 -24.13
C MET A 106 -0.78 -1.80 -25.03
N VAL A 107 -2.09 -2.08 -25.04
CA VAL A 107 -2.69 -3.10 -25.92
C VAL A 107 -2.51 -2.71 -27.39
N ALA A 108 -2.77 -1.45 -27.74
CA ALA A 108 -2.60 -0.94 -29.10
C ALA A 108 -1.13 -0.99 -29.56
N ALA A 109 -0.18 -0.65 -28.67
CA ALA A 109 1.24 -0.75 -28.95
C ALA A 109 1.67 -2.21 -29.17
N GLY A 110 1.15 -3.16 -28.38
CA GLY A 110 1.36 -4.59 -28.57
C GLY A 110 0.87 -5.08 -29.92
N TRP A 111 -0.32 -4.66 -30.33
CA TRP A 111 -0.89 -4.95 -31.64
C TRP A 111 -0.05 -4.39 -32.79
N SER A 112 0.43 -3.15 -32.66
CA SER A 112 1.22 -2.48 -33.70
C SER A 112 2.56 -3.15 -34.03
N LYS A 113 3.00 -4.14 -33.23
CA LYS A 113 4.23 -4.91 -33.47
C LYS A 113 4.00 -6.19 -34.28
N LEU A 114 2.75 -6.66 -34.43
CA LEU A 114 2.41 -7.90 -35.15
C LEU A 114 2.40 -7.70 -36.67
N ALA A 115 2.48 -8.77 -37.46
CA ALA A 115 2.46 -8.66 -38.93
C ALA A 115 1.07 -8.31 -39.51
N ASN A 116 -0.01 -8.77 -38.88
CA ASN A 116 -1.40 -8.64 -39.39
C ASN A 116 -2.10 -7.34 -38.96
N LYS A 117 -1.43 -6.19 -39.06
CA LYS A 117 -1.91 -4.90 -38.49
C LYS A 117 -3.15 -4.32 -39.19
N SER A 118 -3.36 -4.69 -40.45
CA SER A 118 -4.39 -4.12 -41.34
C SER A 118 -5.83 -4.51 -40.97
N GLN A 119 -6.01 -5.53 -40.12
CA GLN A 119 -7.33 -6.09 -39.79
C GLN A 119 -8.03 -5.35 -38.65
N LEU A 120 -7.28 -4.73 -37.74
CA LEU A 120 -7.79 -4.10 -36.52
C LEU A 120 -7.07 -2.78 -36.24
N PHE A 121 -7.82 -1.70 -36.08
CA PHE A 121 -7.28 -0.39 -35.73
C PHE A 121 -7.78 0.08 -34.37
N PHE A 122 -6.86 0.64 -33.58
CA PHE A 122 -7.17 1.24 -32.29
C PHE A 122 -7.27 2.75 -32.43
N SER A 123 -8.27 3.34 -31.83
CA SER A 123 -8.50 4.78 -31.89
C SER A 123 -9.04 5.37 -30.60
N ILE A 124 -8.75 6.65 -30.41
CA ILE A 124 -9.22 7.44 -29.28
C ILE A 124 -10.00 8.62 -29.82
N LEU A 125 -11.19 8.84 -29.25
CA LEU A 125 -12.00 10.03 -29.47
C LEU A 125 -12.15 10.75 -28.12
N ASP A 126 -11.52 11.91 -27.98
CA ASP A 126 -11.69 12.77 -26.80
C ASP A 126 -13.02 13.53 -26.91
N PHE A 127 -13.71 13.71 -25.78
CA PHE A 127 -14.98 14.41 -25.73
C PHE A 127 -14.89 15.81 -26.35
N LYS A 128 -13.77 16.53 -26.13
CA LYS A 128 -13.53 17.87 -26.68
C LYS A 128 -13.56 17.93 -28.22
N ALA A 129 -13.03 16.91 -28.89
CA ALA A 129 -12.96 16.84 -30.36
C ALA A 129 -14.17 16.09 -30.99
N GLY A 130 -14.91 15.35 -30.15
CA GLY A 130 -15.88 14.34 -30.57
C GLY A 130 -17.32 14.56 -30.12
N GLN A 131 -17.69 15.72 -29.56
CA GLN A 131 -18.99 15.92 -28.88
C GLN A 131 -20.20 15.42 -29.70
N ALA A 132 -20.24 15.70 -31.01
CA ALA A 132 -21.31 15.28 -31.90
C ALA A 132 -21.45 13.74 -31.97
N ILE A 133 -20.32 13.02 -31.95
CA ILE A 133 -20.30 11.55 -31.98
C ILE A 133 -20.70 10.98 -30.61
N PHE A 134 -20.31 11.61 -29.50
CA PHE A 134 -20.76 11.20 -28.17
C PHE A 134 -22.28 11.25 -28.04
N GLN A 135 -22.90 12.32 -28.56
CA GLN A 135 -24.36 12.46 -28.61
C GLN A 135 -25.00 11.43 -29.54
N LYS A 136 -24.41 11.20 -30.73
CA LYS A 136 -24.89 10.22 -31.72
C LYS A 136 -24.99 8.79 -31.16
N PHE A 137 -24.07 8.40 -30.27
CA PHE A 137 -24.07 7.09 -29.61
C PHE A 137 -24.67 7.11 -28.19
N GLY A 138 -25.27 8.23 -27.76
CA GLY A 138 -25.91 8.34 -26.45
C GLY A 138 -24.98 8.09 -25.25
N MET A 139 -23.69 8.45 -25.38
CA MET A 139 -22.70 8.20 -24.33
C MET A 139 -22.69 9.33 -23.31
N ASN A 140 -23.25 9.02 -22.13
CA ASN A 140 -23.31 9.95 -21.00
C ASN A 140 -22.15 9.77 -20.01
N SER A 141 -21.25 8.81 -20.24
CA SER A 141 -20.13 8.49 -19.34
C SER A 141 -18.88 8.09 -20.12
N ALA A 142 -17.71 8.42 -19.55
CA ALA A 142 -16.39 8.03 -20.04
C ALA A 142 -15.59 7.37 -18.90
N PRO A 143 -14.66 6.45 -19.20
CA PRO A 143 -14.34 5.90 -20.52
C PRO A 143 -15.41 4.90 -21.02
N SER A 144 -15.57 4.81 -22.34
CA SER A 144 -16.39 3.79 -23.00
C SER A 144 -15.63 3.23 -24.20
N VAL A 145 -15.64 1.90 -24.41
CA VAL A 145 -15.02 1.30 -25.60
C VAL A 145 -16.09 0.60 -26.42
N LEU A 146 -16.13 0.92 -27.71
CA LEU A 146 -16.97 0.23 -28.69
C LEU A 146 -16.09 -0.50 -29.70
N TYR A 147 -16.50 -1.71 -30.06
CA TYR A 147 -15.93 -2.47 -31.16
C TYR A 147 -16.84 -2.35 -32.39
N PHE A 148 -16.24 -1.99 -33.52
CA PHE A 148 -16.91 -1.88 -34.81
C PHE A 148 -16.34 -2.94 -35.77
N PRO A 149 -17.13 -3.93 -36.20
CA PRO A 149 -16.66 -4.97 -37.09
C PRO A 149 -16.48 -4.46 -38.54
N ALA A 150 -15.74 -5.23 -39.34
CA ALA A 150 -15.64 -5.01 -40.78
C ALA A 150 -17.02 -5.15 -41.46
N SER A 151 -17.26 -4.40 -42.54
CA SER A 151 -18.59 -4.20 -43.13
C SER A 151 -19.29 -5.47 -43.67
N SER A 152 -18.65 -6.64 -43.66
CA SER A 152 -19.20 -7.91 -44.13
C SER A 152 -19.92 -8.74 -43.05
N SER A 153 -19.79 -8.38 -41.76
CA SER A 153 -20.49 -9.09 -40.67
C SER A 153 -21.60 -8.22 -40.07
N ILE A 154 -22.82 -8.42 -40.61
CA ILE A 154 -24.10 -8.52 -39.89
C ILE A 154 -24.41 -7.43 -38.85
N SER A 155 -25.35 -6.55 -39.23
CA SER A 155 -26.58 -6.25 -38.47
C SER A 155 -26.61 -6.67 -36.99
N GLY A 156 -25.92 -5.90 -36.16
CA GLY A 156 -26.10 -5.87 -34.71
C GLY A 156 -26.10 -4.41 -34.27
N ASP A 157 -27.05 -4.05 -33.41
CA ASP A 157 -27.13 -2.73 -32.81
C ASP A 157 -25.79 -2.42 -32.09
N PRO A 158 -25.11 -1.28 -32.34
CA PRO A 158 -23.82 -0.93 -31.70
C PRO A 158 -23.86 -0.88 -30.16
N SER A 159 -25.04 -1.02 -29.56
CA SER A 159 -25.27 -1.14 -28.12
C SER A 159 -24.77 -2.46 -27.51
N GLN A 160 -24.63 -3.54 -28.28
CA GLN A 160 -24.20 -4.87 -27.76
C GLN A 160 -22.69 -5.08 -27.67
N ASP A 161 -21.88 -4.23 -28.30
CA ASP A 161 -20.42 -4.42 -28.45
C ASP A 161 -19.61 -3.41 -27.61
N ARG A 162 -20.17 -3.04 -26.45
CA ARG A 162 -19.55 -2.17 -25.46
C ARG A 162 -18.74 -2.97 -24.44
N TYR A 163 -17.54 -2.50 -24.12
CA TYR A 163 -16.76 -3.05 -23.02
C TYR A 163 -17.35 -2.63 -21.66
N ASP A 164 -17.61 -3.61 -20.80
CA ASP A 164 -18.12 -3.37 -19.44
C ASP A 164 -16.96 -3.25 -18.43
N PHE A 165 -16.65 -2.02 -18.05
CA PHE A 165 -15.65 -1.70 -17.04
C PHE A 165 -16.04 -2.15 -15.63
N GLY A 166 -17.34 -2.28 -15.33
CA GLY A 166 -17.81 -2.71 -14.01
C GLY A 166 -17.50 -4.18 -13.74
N LYS A 167 -17.56 -5.03 -14.77
CA LYS A 167 -17.28 -6.47 -14.66
C LYS A 167 -15.80 -6.82 -14.87
N SER A 168 -15.16 -6.22 -15.87
CA SER A 168 -13.82 -6.63 -16.32
C SER A 168 -12.69 -5.70 -15.84
N GLY A 169 -13.03 -4.56 -15.23
CA GLY A 169 -12.07 -3.59 -14.73
C GLY A 169 -11.30 -2.86 -15.82
N PHE A 170 -10.27 -2.10 -15.40
CA PHE A 170 -9.50 -1.18 -16.25
C PHE A 170 -8.14 -1.74 -16.70
N GLN A 171 -7.84 -3.01 -16.44
CA GLN A 171 -6.56 -3.60 -16.81
C GLN A 171 -6.51 -3.97 -18.31
N ALA A 172 -5.31 -3.98 -18.88
CA ALA A 172 -5.07 -4.34 -20.27
C ALA A 172 -5.36 -5.81 -20.58
N GLU A 173 -5.13 -6.74 -19.64
CA GLU A 173 -5.31 -8.18 -19.89
C GLU A 173 -6.79 -8.57 -20.08
N PRO A 174 -7.74 -8.16 -19.20
CA PRO A 174 -9.16 -8.39 -19.43
C PRO A 174 -9.69 -7.72 -20.70
N PHE A 175 -9.18 -6.53 -21.02
CA PHE A 175 -9.52 -5.82 -22.25
C PHE A 175 -9.06 -6.56 -23.50
N ALA A 176 -7.83 -7.07 -23.50
CA ALA A 176 -7.31 -7.89 -24.60
C ALA A 176 -8.08 -9.21 -24.76
N ALA A 177 -8.49 -9.85 -23.65
CA ALA A 177 -9.32 -11.05 -23.69
C ALA A 177 -10.71 -10.77 -24.28
N TRP A 178 -11.34 -9.65 -23.93
CA TRP A 178 -12.61 -9.22 -24.50
C TRP A 178 -12.49 -8.95 -26.01
N LEU A 179 -11.42 -8.27 -26.45
CA LEU A 179 -11.13 -8.06 -27.87
C LEU A 179 -10.92 -9.36 -28.62
N GLN A 180 -10.20 -10.32 -28.03
CA GLN A 180 -9.97 -11.62 -28.63
C GLN A 180 -11.29 -12.38 -28.85
N ALA A 181 -12.23 -12.32 -27.91
CA ALA A 181 -13.53 -12.96 -28.03
C ALA A 181 -14.39 -12.36 -29.17
N ARG A 182 -14.23 -11.08 -29.49
CA ARG A 182 -15.01 -10.37 -30.53
C ARG A 182 -14.36 -10.37 -31.90
N SER A 183 -13.06 -10.09 -31.95
CA SER A 183 -12.31 -9.97 -33.21
C SER A 183 -11.74 -11.30 -33.70
N GLY A 184 -11.68 -12.32 -32.85
CA GLY A 184 -11.01 -13.59 -33.15
C GLY A 184 -9.48 -13.50 -33.16
N VAL A 185 -8.90 -12.33 -32.87
CA VAL A 185 -7.44 -12.12 -32.92
C VAL A 185 -6.83 -11.97 -31.53
N ARG A 186 -5.71 -12.66 -31.30
CA ARG A 186 -4.97 -12.60 -30.02
C ARG A 186 -4.03 -11.40 -29.99
N VAL A 187 -4.28 -10.45 -29.09
CA VAL A 187 -3.42 -9.27 -28.87
C VAL A 187 -2.47 -9.50 -27.69
N PRO A 188 -1.14 -9.51 -27.89
CA PRO A 188 -0.19 -9.70 -26.79
C PRO A 188 -0.08 -8.44 -25.93
N VAL A 189 -0.32 -8.58 -24.63
CA VAL A 189 -0.11 -7.51 -23.64
C VAL A 189 1.26 -7.70 -23.00
N GLN A 190 2.16 -6.73 -23.18
CA GLN A 190 3.49 -6.73 -22.56
C GLN A 190 3.61 -5.53 -21.63
N ARG A 191 3.57 -5.78 -20.31
CA ARG A 191 3.83 -4.74 -19.31
C ARG A 191 5.33 -4.43 -19.24
N PRO A 192 5.74 -3.15 -19.24
CA PRO A 192 7.13 -2.79 -18.98
C PRO A 192 7.50 -3.17 -17.54
N PHE A 193 8.72 -3.65 -17.34
CA PHE A 193 9.20 -4.03 -16.00
C PHE A 193 9.42 -2.79 -15.13
N ASP A 194 8.79 -2.74 -13.96
CA ASP A 194 8.94 -1.64 -13.01
C ASP A 194 10.20 -1.82 -12.15
N PHE A 195 11.32 -1.29 -12.65
CA PHE A 195 12.60 -1.29 -11.96
C PHE A 195 12.56 -0.51 -10.63
N MET A 196 11.73 0.53 -10.54
CA MET A 196 11.63 1.37 -9.34
C MET A 196 10.89 0.63 -8.22
N GLY A 197 9.75 0.00 -8.55
CA GLY A 197 9.02 -0.85 -7.62
C GLY A 197 9.83 -2.04 -7.12
N LEU A 198 10.65 -2.66 -7.99
CA LEU A 198 11.58 -3.70 -7.58
C LEU A 198 12.65 -3.16 -6.63
N ALA A 199 13.27 -2.03 -6.95
CA ALA A 199 14.33 -1.43 -6.15
C ALA A 199 13.86 -1.10 -4.73
N VAL A 200 12.66 -0.51 -4.58
CA VAL A 200 12.07 -0.20 -3.27
C VAL A 200 11.85 -1.47 -2.44
N LYS A 201 11.33 -2.53 -3.05
CA LYS A 201 11.10 -3.80 -2.35
C LYS A 201 12.40 -4.45 -1.90
N VAL A 202 13.41 -4.47 -2.76
CA VAL A 202 14.72 -5.08 -2.45
C VAL A 202 15.43 -4.29 -1.36
N LEU A 203 15.55 -2.96 -1.52
CA LEU A 203 16.22 -2.10 -0.54
C LEU A 203 15.48 -2.08 0.80
N GLY A 204 14.15 -2.02 0.79
CA GLY A 204 13.32 -2.09 1.99
C GLY A 204 13.56 -3.38 2.75
N THR A 205 13.54 -4.53 2.05
CA THR A 205 13.80 -5.83 2.66
C THR A 205 15.22 -5.90 3.25
N PHE A 206 16.22 -5.41 2.51
CA PHE A 206 17.61 -5.41 2.97
C PHE A 206 17.81 -4.53 4.20
N SER A 207 17.16 -3.35 4.24
CA SER A 207 17.17 -2.43 5.38
C SER A 207 16.58 -3.07 6.65
N VAL A 208 15.45 -3.76 6.51
CA VAL A 208 14.81 -4.46 7.63
C VAL A 208 15.71 -5.56 8.16
N VAL A 209 16.23 -6.41 7.27
CA VAL A 209 17.13 -7.51 7.64
C VAL A 209 18.39 -6.97 8.33
N PHE A 210 18.99 -5.91 7.79
CA PHE A 210 20.16 -5.27 8.36
C PHE A 210 19.88 -4.68 9.75
N SER A 211 18.74 -4.01 9.92
CA SER A 211 18.31 -3.45 11.20
C SER A 211 18.11 -4.52 12.28
N VAL A 212 17.47 -5.65 11.92
CA VAL A 212 17.29 -6.79 12.84
C VAL A 212 18.63 -7.40 13.23
N ILE A 213 19.55 -7.58 12.28
CA ILE A 213 20.89 -8.12 12.57
C ILE A 213 21.65 -7.20 13.53
N LEU A 214 21.62 -5.88 13.30
CA LEU A 214 22.25 -4.90 14.18
C LEU A 214 21.61 -4.91 15.57
N PHE A 215 20.28 -4.97 15.64
CA PHE A 215 19.53 -5.02 16.90
C PHE A 215 19.88 -6.26 17.71
N VAL A 216 19.92 -7.45 17.09
CA VAL A 216 20.30 -8.69 17.78
C VAL A 216 21.77 -8.67 18.20
N ARG A 217 22.68 -8.15 17.36
CA ARG A 217 24.12 -8.18 17.65
C ARG A 217 24.50 -7.20 18.77
N LYS A 218 23.95 -5.98 18.76
CA LYS A 218 24.18 -5.00 19.83
C LYS A 218 23.32 -5.28 21.07
N GLY A 219 22.07 -5.72 20.88
CA GLY A 219 21.11 -6.02 21.93
C GLY A 219 21.43 -7.26 22.74
N ARG A 220 22.24 -8.21 22.22
CA ARG A 220 22.59 -9.46 22.95
C ARG A 220 23.18 -9.21 24.33
N LYS A 221 23.96 -8.14 24.51
CA LYS A 221 24.52 -7.75 25.82
C LYS A 221 23.46 -7.23 26.78
N ILE A 222 22.43 -6.54 26.26
CA ILE A 222 21.32 -5.98 27.05
C ILE A 222 20.35 -7.11 27.43
N PHE A 223 19.89 -7.89 26.46
CA PHE A 223 18.98 -9.01 26.68
C PHE A 223 19.60 -10.19 27.46
N GLY A 224 20.92 -10.32 27.48
CA GLY A 224 21.61 -11.29 28.33
C GLY A 224 21.79 -10.82 29.79
N SER A 225 21.50 -9.55 30.10
CA SER A 225 21.72 -9.01 31.44
C SER A 225 20.57 -9.36 32.39
N LYS A 226 20.89 -10.00 33.52
CA LYS A 226 19.91 -10.27 34.59
C LYS A 226 19.28 -8.99 35.17
N TYR A 227 20.02 -7.89 35.16
CA TYR A 227 19.51 -6.60 35.66
C TYR A 227 18.44 -6.03 34.75
N PHE A 228 18.56 -6.22 33.43
CA PHE A 228 17.55 -5.76 32.47
C PHE A 228 16.20 -6.45 32.71
N TRP A 229 16.20 -7.78 32.82
CA TRP A 229 15.00 -8.56 33.11
C TRP A 229 14.45 -8.30 34.52
N SER A 230 15.33 -8.11 35.50
CA SER A 230 14.92 -7.76 36.86
C SER A 230 14.21 -6.40 36.89
N THR A 231 14.73 -5.38 36.21
CA THR A 231 14.08 -4.06 36.11
C THR A 231 12.73 -4.15 35.39
N ILE A 232 12.65 -4.87 34.27
CA ILE A 232 11.38 -5.05 33.55
C ILE A 232 10.34 -5.75 34.42
N SER A 233 10.72 -6.84 35.08
CA SER A 233 9.84 -7.57 35.99
C SER A 233 9.34 -6.67 37.12
N MET A 234 10.24 -5.88 37.72
CA MET A 234 9.88 -4.96 38.80
C MET A 234 8.90 -3.86 38.33
N ILE A 235 9.11 -3.30 37.14
CA ILE A 235 8.17 -2.32 36.54
C ILE A 235 6.78 -2.95 36.38
N ILE A 236 6.71 -4.19 35.84
CA ILE A 236 5.44 -4.89 35.66
C ILE A 236 4.75 -5.09 37.02
N ILE A 237 5.48 -5.56 38.03
CA ILE A 237 4.92 -5.75 39.38
C ILE A 237 4.35 -4.44 39.91
N PHE A 238 5.10 -3.33 39.86
CA PHE A 238 4.64 -2.02 40.35
C PHE A 238 3.38 -1.51 39.64
N VAL A 239 3.32 -1.65 38.31
CA VAL A 239 2.13 -1.27 37.55
C VAL A 239 0.94 -2.13 37.96
N MET A 240 1.11 -3.45 38.10
CA MET A 240 0.03 -4.36 38.45
C MET A 240 -0.51 -4.12 39.86
N ILE A 241 0.36 -3.99 40.86
CA ILE A 241 -0.06 -3.78 42.25
C ILE A 241 -0.63 -2.37 42.51
N SER A 242 -0.37 -1.40 41.63
CA SER A 242 -0.92 -0.04 41.74
C SER A 242 -2.41 0.07 41.39
N GLY A 243 -3.03 -1.00 40.87
CA GLY A 243 -4.43 -1.04 40.44
C GLY A 243 -4.65 -0.77 38.96
N HIS A 244 -3.63 -0.93 38.10
CA HIS A 244 -3.75 -0.64 36.66
C HIS A 244 -4.86 -1.47 35.96
N MET A 245 -5.10 -2.71 36.38
CA MET A 245 -6.17 -3.55 35.84
C MET A 245 -7.57 -3.01 36.14
N TRP A 246 -7.76 -2.34 37.27
CA TRP A 246 -9.03 -1.68 37.57
C TRP A 246 -9.32 -0.58 36.54
N ASN A 247 -8.30 0.22 36.20
CA ASN A 247 -8.41 1.26 35.19
C ASN A 247 -8.71 0.69 33.81
N GLN A 248 -8.09 -0.43 33.43
CA GLN A 248 -8.32 -1.09 32.15
C GLN A 248 -9.77 -1.60 32.01
N ILE A 249 -10.37 -2.11 33.09
CA ILE A 249 -11.74 -2.64 33.07
C ILE A 249 -12.77 -1.51 33.10
N ARG A 250 -12.57 -0.52 33.97
CA ARG A 250 -13.58 0.51 34.25
C ARG A 250 -13.44 1.79 33.43
N ASN A 251 -12.31 1.96 32.73
CA ASN A 251 -11.99 3.14 31.91
C ASN A 251 -12.30 4.48 32.61
N PRO A 252 -11.76 4.72 33.83
CA PRO A 252 -11.96 5.99 34.52
C PRO A 252 -11.24 7.13 33.79
N PRO A 253 -11.67 8.39 33.99
CA PRO A 253 -10.96 9.52 33.44
C PRO A 253 -9.53 9.61 34.01
N TYR A 254 -8.62 10.13 33.19
CA TYR A 254 -7.21 10.21 33.56
C TYR A 254 -6.94 11.21 34.69
N SER A 255 -7.68 12.33 34.72
CA SER A 255 -7.76 13.30 35.83
C SER A 255 -9.09 14.06 35.74
N MET A 256 -9.57 14.66 36.82
CA MET A 256 -10.75 15.53 36.82
C MET A 256 -10.48 16.82 37.60
N PRO A 257 -10.96 17.99 37.16
CA PRO A 257 -10.82 19.22 37.92
C PRO A 257 -11.56 19.13 39.25
N THR A 258 -10.88 19.56 40.33
CA THR A 258 -11.45 19.80 41.65
C THR A 258 -12.40 21.00 41.59
N GLN A 259 -13.33 21.11 42.55
CA GLN A 259 -14.28 22.23 42.69
C GLN A 259 -13.65 23.64 42.65
N GLN A 260 -12.34 23.76 42.89
CA GLN A 260 -11.57 25.02 42.83
C GLN A 260 -10.93 25.30 41.46
N GLY A 261 -11.27 24.56 40.40
CA GLY A 261 -10.73 24.73 39.05
C GLY A 261 -9.30 24.19 38.85
N ARG A 262 -8.70 23.57 39.88
CA ARG A 262 -7.39 22.88 39.79
C ARG A 262 -7.57 21.43 39.36
N SER A 263 -6.68 20.88 38.53
CA SER A 263 -6.72 19.46 38.17
C SER A 263 -6.54 18.57 39.41
N GLY A 264 -7.57 17.80 39.74
CA GLY A 264 -7.53 16.77 40.79
C GLY A 264 -6.92 15.48 40.25
N PHE A 265 -5.86 15.03 40.91
CA PHE A 265 -5.08 13.85 40.52
C PHE A 265 -5.43 12.58 41.29
N ILE A 266 -6.23 12.70 42.36
CA ILE A 266 -6.62 11.61 43.27
C ILE A 266 -8.15 11.60 43.35
N ALA A 267 -8.76 10.44 43.12
CA ALA A 267 -10.22 10.29 43.21
C ALA A 267 -10.68 10.14 44.67
N ASN A 268 -11.81 10.76 45.00
CA ASN A 268 -12.45 10.62 46.31
C ASN A 268 -13.12 9.24 46.46
N GLY A 269 -13.04 8.69 47.68
CA GLY A 269 -13.60 7.38 48.04
C GLY A 269 -12.73 6.20 47.65
N PHE A 270 -12.97 5.05 48.28
CA PHE A 270 -12.15 3.84 48.13
C PHE A 270 -12.40 3.06 46.84
N GLN A 271 -13.61 3.16 46.28
CA GLN A 271 -14.01 2.36 45.11
C GLN A 271 -13.67 3.03 43.77
N ASN A 272 -13.33 4.33 43.80
CA ASN A 272 -13.00 5.10 42.61
C ASN A 272 -11.50 5.45 42.59
N GLN A 273 -10.95 5.45 41.37
CA GLN A 273 -9.54 5.70 41.13
C GLN A 273 -9.37 6.38 39.76
N PHE A 274 -8.42 7.30 39.64
CA PHE A 274 -8.08 7.91 38.35
C PHE A 274 -6.94 7.19 37.62
N GLY A 275 -6.86 7.43 36.31
CA GLY A 275 -5.76 6.95 35.47
C GLY A 275 -4.39 7.37 36.03
N LEU A 276 -4.20 8.66 36.23
CA LEU A 276 -2.94 9.24 36.73
C LEU A 276 -2.60 8.80 38.16
N GLU A 277 -3.63 8.55 38.98
CA GLU A 277 -3.46 8.09 40.36
C GLU A 277 -2.69 6.76 40.45
N THR A 278 -3.00 5.78 39.59
CA THR A 278 -2.23 4.51 39.54
C THR A 278 -0.74 4.74 39.27
N GLN A 279 -0.41 5.69 38.40
CA GLN A 279 0.98 5.98 38.04
C GLN A 279 1.73 6.63 39.20
N ILE A 280 1.07 7.56 39.94
CA ILE A 280 1.64 8.14 41.16
C ILE A 280 1.95 7.04 42.17
N ILE A 281 0.99 6.14 42.45
CA ILE A 281 1.17 5.05 43.41
C ILE A 281 2.30 4.10 42.97
N ALA A 282 2.38 3.75 41.68
CA ALA A 282 3.46 2.91 41.16
C ALA A 282 4.85 3.54 41.36
N VAL A 283 4.97 4.87 41.20
CA VAL A 283 6.22 5.60 41.46
C VAL A 283 6.55 5.64 42.96
N LEU A 284 5.56 5.84 43.83
CA LEU A 284 5.80 5.81 45.28
C LEU A 284 6.29 4.43 45.74
N TYR A 285 5.69 3.34 45.24
CA TYR A 285 6.15 1.98 45.52
C TYR A 285 7.54 1.70 44.99
N SER A 286 7.87 2.20 43.79
CA SER A 286 9.20 2.03 43.22
C SER A 286 10.29 2.77 44.01
N LEU A 287 10.00 4.00 44.48
CA LEU A 287 10.91 4.77 45.33
C LEU A 287 11.13 4.12 46.69
N LEU A 288 10.06 3.62 47.34
CA LEU A 288 10.16 2.89 48.61
C LEU A 288 11.01 1.63 48.45
N THR A 289 10.72 0.85 47.41
CA THR A 289 11.47 -0.38 47.10
C THR A 289 12.93 -0.06 46.77
N GLY A 290 13.18 1.01 46.02
CA GLY A 290 14.52 1.50 45.71
C GLY A 290 15.29 1.92 46.96
N ALA A 291 14.65 2.59 47.91
CA ALA A 291 15.25 2.92 49.20
C ALA A 291 15.65 1.67 50.00
N THR A 292 14.76 0.68 50.07
CA THR A 292 15.03 -0.61 50.74
C THR A 292 16.14 -1.40 50.06
N ILE A 293 16.13 -1.49 48.73
CA ILE A 293 17.21 -2.13 47.96
C ILE A 293 18.52 -1.38 48.17
N GLY A 294 18.50 -0.05 48.22
CA GLY A 294 19.67 0.77 48.55
C GLY A 294 20.29 0.39 49.89
N LEU A 295 19.45 0.28 50.94
CA LEU A 295 19.88 -0.10 52.28
C LEU A 295 20.48 -1.52 52.35
N ILE A 296 19.88 -2.48 51.63
CA ILE A 296 20.30 -3.89 51.72
C ILE A 296 21.47 -4.21 50.78
N ALA A 297 21.46 -3.68 49.55
CA ALA A 297 22.36 -4.12 48.48
C ALA A 297 23.44 -3.09 48.11
N VAL A 298 23.20 -1.79 48.33
CA VAL A 298 24.15 -0.72 47.94
C VAL A 298 25.01 -0.30 49.12
N VAL A 299 24.42 0.01 50.27
CA VAL A 299 25.13 0.43 51.50
C VAL A 299 26.28 -0.50 51.90
N PRO A 300 26.14 -1.84 51.94
CA PRO A 300 27.25 -2.71 52.37
C PRO A 300 28.41 -2.77 51.37
N ARG A 301 28.23 -2.27 50.14
CA ARG A 301 29.29 -2.23 49.11
C ARG A 301 30.14 -0.96 49.15
N ILE A 302 29.78 0.02 49.99
CA ILE A 302 30.52 1.28 50.10
C ILE A 302 31.69 1.07 51.07
N GLU A 303 32.92 1.18 50.55
CA GLU A 303 34.15 0.98 51.34
C GLU A 303 34.41 2.13 52.33
N ASN A 304 34.01 3.36 51.97
CA ASN A 304 34.22 4.55 52.79
C ASN A 304 33.25 4.57 54.00
N PRO A 305 33.72 4.58 55.26
CA PRO A 305 32.85 4.49 56.43
C PRO A 305 31.96 5.72 56.62
N VAL A 306 32.46 6.92 56.28
CA VAL A 306 31.67 8.16 56.33
C VAL A 306 30.61 8.16 55.23
N GLY A 307 30.97 7.76 54.01
CA GLY A 307 30.04 7.66 52.87
C GLY A 307 28.95 6.61 53.09
N GLN A 308 29.30 5.48 53.72
CA GLN A 308 28.35 4.43 54.08
C GLN A 308 27.31 4.96 55.08
N ARG A 309 27.76 5.60 56.18
CA ARG A 309 26.86 6.18 57.18
C ARG A 309 25.96 7.27 56.59
N ALA A 310 26.52 8.15 55.76
CA ALA A 310 25.75 9.19 55.07
C ALA A 310 24.65 8.56 54.18
N THR A 311 25.00 7.52 53.42
CA THR A 311 24.06 6.81 52.54
C THR A 311 22.94 6.13 53.34
N VAL A 312 23.24 5.53 54.50
CA VAL A 312 22.21 4.98 55.39
C VAL A 312 21.21 6.04 55.81
N TRP A 313 21.69 7.20 56.28
CA TRP A 313 20.81 8.30 56.70
C TRP A 313 19.97 8.84 55.53
N VAL A 314 20.56 8.98 54.35
CA VAL A 314 19.85 9.42 53.15
C VAL A 314 18.76 8.42 52.75
N CYS A 315 19.07 7.11 52.67
CA CYS A 315 18.10 6.10 52.30
C CYS A 315 16.99 5.94 53.34
N MET A 316 17.30 6.01 54.65
CA MET A 316 16.30 5.98 55.72
C MET A 316 15.42 7.24 55.70
N GLY A 317 16.00 8.42 55.49
CA GLY A 317 15.27 9.67 55.35
C GLY A 317 14.34 9.65 54.13
N MET A 318 14.84 9.20 52.99
CA MET A 318 14.05 9.03 51.76
C MET A 318 12.89 8.04 51.97
N PHE A 319 13.14 6.88 52.58
CA PHE A 319 12.10 5.90 52.88
C PHE A 319 11.01 6.51 53.78
N THR A 320 11.40 7.17 54.87
CA THR A 320 10.49 7.78 55.83
C THR A 320 9.65 8.90 55.19
N LEU A 321 10.27 9.72 54.35
CA LEU A 321 9.60 10.81 53.63
C LEU A 321 8.59 10.25 52.62
N VAL A 322 8.99 9.32 51.76
CA VAL A 322 8.11 8.75 50.73
C VAL A 322 6.97 7.96 51.38
N PHE A 323 7.23 7.24 52.47
CA PHE A 323 6.19 6.53 53.22
C PHE A 323 5.21 7.51 53.87
N SER A 324 5.69 8.64 54.37
CA SER A 324 4.83 9.71 54.88
C SER A 324 3.90 10.27 53.79
N ILE A 325 4.41 10.46 52.57
CA ILE A 325 3.59 10.87 51.42
C ILE A 325 2.55 9.81 51.07
N LEU A 326 2.91 8.53 51.08
CA LEU A 326 1.99 7.43 50.81
C LEU A 326 0.83 7.40 51.82
N ILE A 327 1.12 7.55 53.13
CA ILE A 327 0.09 7.63 54.18
C ILE A 327 -0.80 8.86 54.00
N GLN A 328 -0.25 9.99 53.56
CA GLN A 328 -1.04 11.18 53.26
C GLN A 328 -2.00 10.97 52.09
N VAL A 329 -1.53 10.35 51.00
CA VAL A 329 -2.39 9.98 49.87
C VAL A 329 -3.50 9.02 50.32
N PHE A 330 -3.18 8.05 51.19
CA PHE A 330 -4.17 7.15 51.77
C PHE A 330 -5.20 7.88 52.64
N LYS A 331 -4.77 8.85 53.44
CA LYS A 331 -5.64 9.67 54.29
C LYS A 331 -6.54 10.61 53.48
N LEU A 332 -6.10 11.10 52.32
CA LEU A 332 -6.97 11.82 51.39
C LEU A 332 -8.12 10.94 50.89
N LYS A 333 -7.88 9.65 50.67
CA LYS A 333 -8.96 8.69 50.36
C LYS A 333 -9.80 8.31 51.58
N ASN A 334 -9.19 8.23 52.76
CA ASN A 334 -9.84 7.89 54.01
C ASN A 334 -9.65 8.98 55.09
N PRO A 335 -10.51 10.01 55.11
CA PRO A 335 -10.40 11.09 56.08
C PRO A 335 -10.48 10.63 57.55
N GLY A 336 -11.09 9.46 57.80
CA GLY A 336 -11.18 8.87 59.14
C GLY A 336 -9.90 8.18 59.62
N TYR A 337 -8.84 8.10 58.80
CA TYR A 337 -7.58 7.47 59.19
C TYR A 337 -6.81 8.36 60.19
N PRO A 338 -6.56 7.88 61.44
CA PRO A 338 -6.07 8.74 62.52
C PRO A 338 -4.56 8.91 62.55
N PHE A 339 -3.80 8.07 61.83
CA PHE A 339 -2.33 8.05 61.93
C PHE A 339 -1.66 8.89 60.84
N THR A 340 -0.64 9.64 61.23
CA THR A 340 0.24 10.42 60.34
C THR A 340 1.67 10.29 60.83
N LEU A 341 2.64 10.26 59.91
CA LEU A 341 4.05 10.13 60.27
C LEU A 341 4.76 11.49 60.39
N MET A 342 5.08 12.13 59.26
CA MET A 342 5.77 13.45 59.24
C MET A 342 4.87 14.64 58.92
N PHE A 343 3.97 14.48 57.94
CA PHE A 343 3.07 15.56 57.51
C PHE A 343 1.68 15.32 58.11
N ARG A 344 0.94 16.37 58.42
CA ARG A 344 -0.39 16.28 59.04
C ARG A 344 -1.52 16.36 58.02
#